data_AF-A0A2S9FBU3-F1
#
_entry.id   AF-A0A2S9FBU3-F1
#
_cell.length_a   1.000
_cell.length_b   1.000
_cell.length_c   1.000
_cell.angle_alpha   90.00
_cell.angle_beta   90.00
_cell.angle_gamma   90.00
#
_symmetry.space_group_name_H-M   'P 1'
#
loop_
_entity.id
_entity.type
_entity.pdbx_description
1 polymer ?
#
loop_
_entity_poly.entity_id
_entity_poly.type
_entity_poly.pdbx_seq_one_letter_code
_entity_poly.pdbx_strand_id
1 'polypeptide(L)'
;MSELSARQRLDTPKSSRSIAPRLDIEAVGRVSERFARFLGTGRYLAIQTVFVIIWVLLNVGAFAWQWDPYPFILLNLAFSTQAAYAAPLILLAQNRQENRDRVALEEDRRRAEQTKADTEFLARELAALRLAVGEVATRDYLRRELEEIRHLIEELPGGAGRDSGEPSKQRTGEKKAKKSG
;
A
#
# COMPACT_ATOMS: atom_id res chain seq x y z
N MET A 1 34.91 20.37 51.03
CA MET A 1 33.77 20.81 50.19
C MET A 1 34.34 21.44 48.91
N SER A 2 34.95 20.67 48.01
CA SER A 2 34.34 20.12 46.78
C SER A 2 33.65 21.16 45.88
N GLU A 3 34.46 21.90 45.11
CA GLU A 3 34.44 21.92 43.63
C GLU A 3 33.11 21.52 42.96
N LEU A 4 32.10 22.40 42.93
CA LEU A 4 30.82 22.13 42.24
C LEU A 4 30.20 23.35 41.55
N SER A 5 30.99 24.24 40.94
CA SER A 5 30.43 25.34 40.14
C SER A 5 31.02 25.53 38.75
N ALA A 6 31.68 24.49 38.21
CA ALA A 6 32.17 24.44 36.82
C ALA A 6 31.21 23.69 35.87
N ARG A 7 29.90 23.65 36.17
CA ARG A 7 28.87 23.21 35.20
C ARG A 7 28.35 24.40 34.40
N GLN A 8 29.30 25.12 33.80
CA GLN A 8 29.04 26.15 32.82
C GLN A 8 28.36 25.49 31.63
N ARG A 9 27.06 25.74 31.53
CA ARG A 9 26.15 25.23 30.51
C ARG A 9 26.77 25.35 29.12
N LEU A 10 27.23 24.22 28.61
CA LEU A 10 27.84 24.07 27.29
C LEU A 10 26.84 23.51 26.29
N ASP A 11 25.56 23.84 26.45
CA ASP A 11 24.46 23.14 25.76
C ASP A 11 23.50 24.13 25.08
N THR A 12 24.08 25.11 24.42
CA THR A 12 23.34 25.94 23.47
C THR A 12 24.17 25.97 22.21
N PRO A 13 23.83 25.18 21.17
CA PRO A 13 24.48 25.36 19.89
C PRO A 13 24.20 26.81 19.48
N LYS A 14 25.25 27.63 19.46
CA LYS A 14 25.23 28.92 18.80
C LYS A 14 24.84 28.61 17.36
N SER A 15 23.57 28.85 17.02
CA SER A 15 23.08 28.90 15.66
C SER A 15 23.95 29.91 14.94
N SER A 16 24.99 29.42 14.26
CA SER A 16 25.70 30.16 13.24
C SER A 16 24.62 30.69 12.33
N ARG A 17 24.45 32.02 12.34
CA ARG A 17 23.49 32.72 11.49
C ARG A 17 24.06 32.55 10.08
N SER A 18 23.81 31.40 9.47
CA SER A 18 24.15 31.16 8.08
C SER A 18 23.32 32.16 7.29
N ILE A 19 24.01 33.19 6.82
CA ILE A 19 23.50 34.08 5.77
C ILE A 19 23.60 33.26 4.47
N ALA A 20 22.84 32.16 4.42
CA ALA A 20 22.58 31.49 3.17
C ALA A 20 21.60 32.41 2.43
N PRO A 21 21.88 32.82 1.19
CA PRO A 21 20.84 33.43 0.37
C PRO A 21 19.69 32.43 0.37
N ARG A 22 18.53 32.86 0.90
CA ARG A 22 17.30 32.08 0.82
C ARG A 22 16.88 32.11 -0.65
N LEU A 23 17.59 31.34 -1.48
CA LEU A 23 17.10 30.92 -2.77
C LEU A 23 15.80 30.22 -2.46
N ASP A 24 14.70 30.88 -2.77
CA ASP A 24 13.35 30.44 -2.44
C ASP A 24 13.08 29.16 -3.23
N ILE A 25 13.38 28.02 -2.59
CA ILE A 25 13.30 26.67 -3.17
C ILE A 25 11.88 26.42 -3.68
N GLU A 26 10.88 27.05 -3.04
CA GLU A 26 9.48 27.08 -3.45
C GLU A 26 9.27 27.78 -4.80
N ALA A 27 9.94 28.93 -5.03
CA ALA A 27 9.85 29.68 -6.28
C ALA A 27 10.51 28.92 -7.44
N VAL A 28 11.70 28.36 -7.19
CA VAL A 28 12.39 27.49 -8.15
C VAL A 28 11.56 26.24 -8.43
N GLY A 29 10.89 25.68 -7.41
CA GLY A 29 9.99 24.54 -7.56
C GLY A 29 8.84 24.80 -8.53
N ARG A 30 8.10 25.90 -8.35
CA ARG A 30 6.98 26.24 -9.24
C ARG A 30 7.43 26.48 -10.69
N VAL A 31 8.59 27.12 -10.85
CA VAL A 31 9.19 27.37 -12.17
C VAL A 31 9.58 26.05 -12.84
N SER A 32 10.29 25.17 -12.12
CA SER A 32 10.72 23.87 -12.63
C SER A 32 9.57 22.95 -13.01
N GLU A 33 8.43 22.99 -12.31
CA GLU A 33 7.23 22.21 -12.68
C GLU A 33 6.58 22.72 -13.98
N ARG A 34 6.63 24.03 -14.22
CA ARG A 34 6.17 24.61 -15.50
C ARG A 34 7.12 24.26 -16.64
N PHE A 35 8.44 24.32 -16.40
CA PHE A 35 9.44 23.90 -17.36
C PHE A 35 9.36 22.40 -17.68
N ALA A 36 9.16 21.53 -16.68
CA ALA A 36 9.00 20.09 -16.90
C ALA A 36 7.81 19.76 -17.80
N ARG A 37 6.65 20.40 -17.56
CA ARG A 37 5.47 20.25 -18.44
C ARG A 37 5.69 20.81 -19.85
N PHE A 38 6.46 21.89 -19.96
CA PHE A 38 6.76 22.53 -21.24
C PHE A 38 7.74 21.71 -22.09
N LEU A 39 8.83 21.21 -21.49
CA LEU A 39 9.85 20.39 -22.15
C LEU A 39 9.35 18.96 -22.45
N GLY A 40 8.46 18.41 -21.62
CA GLY A 40 7.86 17.08 -21.85
C GLY A 40 6.82 17.03 -22.97
N THR A 41 6.40 18.20 -23.49
CA THR A 41 5.45 18.28 -24.61
C THR A 41 6.23 18.51 -25.91
N GLY A 42 5.94 17.74 -26.97
CA GLY A 42 6.57 17.92 -28.30
C GLY A 42 6.41 19.32 -28.93
N ARG A 43 5.56 20.17 -28.32
CA ARG A 43 5.36 21.58 -28.66
C ARG A 43 6.62 22.43 -28.50
N TYR A 44 7.50 22.15 -27.52
CA TYR A 44 8.77 22.88 -27.39
C TYR A 44 9.67 22.65 -28.61
N LEU A 45 9.84 21.38 -29.00
CA LEU A 45 10.63 21.01 -30.17
C LEU A 45 10.07 21.65 -31.44
N ALA A 46 8.75 21.64 -31.63
CA ALA A 46 8.11 22.28 -32.78
C ALA A 46 8.40 23.79 -32.86
N ILE A 47 8.27 24.51 -31.74
CA ILE A 47 8.57 25.96 -31.68
C ILE A 47 10.06 26.22 -31.96
N GLN A 48 10.96 25.44 -31.36
CA GLN A 48 12.41 25.56 -31.56
C GLN A 48 12.79 25.34 -33.03
N THR A 49 12.22 24.32 -33.69
CA THR A 49 12.46 24.04 -35.11
C THR A 49 11.96 25.18 -36.00
N VAL A 50 10.75 25.68 -35.76
CA VAL A 50 10.20 26.83 -36.50
C VAL A 50 11.09 28.06 -36.34
N PHE A 51 11.58 28.33 -35.13
CA PHE A 51 12.50 29.45 -34.88
C PHE A 51 13.79 29.32 -35.70
N VAL A 52 14.41 28.14 -35.72
CA VAL A 52 15.63 27.88 -36.51
C VAL A 52 15.37 28.07 -38.00
N ILE A 53 14.24 27.55 -38.51
CA ILE A 53 13.87 27.71 -39.92
C ILE A 53 13.70 29.19 -40.27
N ILE A 54 12.97 29.95 -39.45
CA ILE A 54 12.77 31.40 -39.66
C ILE A 54 14.12 32.13 -39.64
N TRP A 55 15.00 31.80 -38.70
CA TRP A 55 16.33 32.42 -38.61
C TRP A 55 17.14 32.21 -39.89
N VAL A 56 17.22 30.97 -40.36
CA VAL A 56 17.92 30.62 -41.60
C VAL A 56 17.30 31.33 -42.80
N LEU A 57 15.96 31.34 -42.91
CA LEU A 57 15.26 32.01 -44.01
C LEU A 57 15.47 33.53 -44.02
N LEU A 58 15.42 34.18 -42.86
CA LEU A 58 15.71 35.61 -42.73
C LEU A 58 17.15 35.92 -43.10
N ASN A 59 18.09 35.08 -42.70
CA ASN A 59 19.50 35.27 -42.99
C ASN A 59 19.84 35.10 -44.47
N VAL A 60 19.31 34.04 -45.11
CA VAL A 60 19.51 33.76 -46.54
C VAL A 60 18.77 34.79 -47.40
N GLY A 61 17.59 35.26 -46.97
CA GLY A 61 16.81 36.29 -47.66
C GLY A 61 17.38 37.71 -47.53
N ALA A 62 18.07 38.02 -46.42
CA ALA A 62 18.74 39.31 -46.19
C ALA A 62 20.10 39.38 -46.90
N PHE A 63 20.08 39.24 -48.23
CA PHE A 63 21.27 39.14 -49.09
C PHE A 63 22.18 40.38 -49.12
N ALA A 64 21.74 41.50 -48.53
CA ALA A 64 22.50 42.76 -48.50
C ALA A 64 23.22 43.01 -47.16
N TRP A 65 22.81 42.34 -46.07
CA TRP A 65 23.34 42.61 -44.73
C TRP A 65 24.00 41.40 -44.06
N GLN A 66 23.93 40.19 -44.68
CA GLN A 66 24.42 38.88 -44.19
C GLN A 66 24.82 38.88 -42.72
N TRP A 67 23.84 39.02 -41.82
CA TRP A 67 24.13 39.29 -40.41
C TRP A 67 24.76 38.08 -39.70
N ASP A 68 24.63 36.88 -40.28
CA ASP A 68 25.24 35.63 -39.84
C ASP A 68 25.52 34.73 -41.07
N PRO A 69 26.60 34.97 -41.84
CA PRO A 69 26.90 34.22 -43.06
C PRO A 69 27.13 32.72 -42.78
N TYR A 70 26.90 31.87 -43.77
CA TYR A 70 27.22 30.43 -43.68
C TYR A 70 28.69 30.26 -43.23
N PRO A 71 28.98 29.58 -42.10
CA PRO A 71 28.22 28.49 -41.45
C PRO A 71 27.34 28.85 -40.22
N PHE A 72 26.77 30.06 -40.13
CA PHE A 72 25.89 30.53 -39.04
C PHE A 72 26.55 30.50 -37.64
N ILE A 73 27.60 31.31 -37.47
CA ILE A 73 28.38 31.36 -36.22
C ILE A 73 27.56 31.84 -35.02
N LEU A 74 26.65 32.79 -35.22
CA LEU A 74 25.83 33.32 -34.13
C LEU A 74 24.79 32.31 -33.66
N LEU A 75 24.16 31.60 -34.61
CA LEU A 75 23.24 30.51 -34.28
C LEU A 75 23.97 29.41 -33.51
N ASN A 76 25.16 29.01 -33.96
CA ASN A 76 25.96 27.99 -33.27
C ASN A 76 26.40 28.44 -31.87
N LEU A 77 26.81 29.70 -31.71
CA LEU A 77 27.16 30.26 -30.42
C LEU A 77 25.96 30.25 -29.46
N ALA A 78 24.77 30.64 -29.94
CA ALA A 78 23.54 30.62 -29.16
C ALA A 78 23.18 29.20 -28.70
N PHE A 79 23.25 28.21 -29.59
CA PHE A 79 23.03 26.80 -29.22
C PHE A 79 24.07 26.28 -28.23
N SER A 80 25.34 26.67 -28.38
CA SER A 80 26.41 26.30 -27.45
C SER A 80 26.15 26.85 -26.05
N THR A 81 25.77 28.13 -25.94
CA THR A 81 25.37 28.74 -24.67
C THR A 81 24.09 28.12 -24.10
N GLN A 82 23.11 27.83 -24.95
CA GLN A 82 21.86 27.16 -24.54
C GLN A 82 22.16 25.79 -23.92
N ALA A 83 23.01 24.99 -24.56
CA ALA A 83 23.42 23.69 -24.02
C ALA A 83 24.18 23.82 -22.70
N ALA A 84 25.10 24.81 -22.60
CA ALA A 84 25.87 25.05 -21.39
C ALA A 84 24.98 25.43 -20.19
N TYR A 85 23.92 26.22 -20.39
CA TYR A 85 22.97 26.57 -19.33
C TYR A 85 21.92 25.49 -19.06
N ALA A 86 21.64 24.62 -20.03
CA ALA A 86 20.71 23.50 -19.84
C ALA A 86 21.22 22.50 -18.79
N ALA A 87 22.51 22.17 -18.79
CA ALA A 87 23.09 21.20 -17.85
C ALA A 87 22.82 21.52 -16.35
N PRO A 88 23.14 22.72 -15.82
CA PRO A 88 22.86 23.05 -14.42
C PRO A 88 21.36 23.14 -14.12
N LEU A 89 20.53 23.60 -15.07
CA LEU A 89 19.08 23.60 -14.91
C LEU A 89 18.50 22.19 -14.80
N ILE A 90 19.00 21.27 -15.64
CA ILE A 90 18.60 19.86 -15.61
C ILE A 90 19.02 19.23 -14.28
N LEU A 91 20.23 19.49 -13.78
CA LEU A 91 20.69 19.01 -12.48
C LEU A 91 19.80 19.49 -11.32
N LEU A 92 19.37 20.76 -11.34
CA LEU A 92 18.43 21.29 -10.36
C LEU A 92 17.05 20.63 -10.45
N ALA A 93 16.57 20.37 -11.66
CA ALA A 93 15.31 19.66 -11.87
C ALA A 93 15.41 18.20 -11.39
N GLN A 94 16.52 17.53 -11.66
CA GLN A 94 16.80 16.14 -11.26
C GLN A 94 16.91 15.98 -9.75
N ASN A 95 17.70 16.82 -9.05
CA ASN A 95 17.82 16.76 -7.59
C ASN A 95 16.48 16.86 -6.87
N ARG A 96 15.56 17.66 -7.42
CA ARG A 96 14.21 17.79 -6.87
C ARG A 96 13.34 16.57 -7.15
N GLN A 97 13.42 16.03 -8.37
CA GLN A 97 12.70 14.82 -8.74
C GLN A 97 13.16 13.65 -7.84
N GLU A 98 14.46 13.48 -7.67
CA GLU A 98 15.06 12.47 -6.81
C GLU A 98 14.63 12.61 -5.35
N ASN A 99 14.58 13.84 -4.82
CA ASN A 99 14.10 14.06 -3.46
C ASN A 99 12.61 13.68 -3.29
N ARG A 100 11.77 14.01 -4.27
CA ARG A 100 10.34 13.62 -4.26
C ARG A 100 10.18 12.10 -4.35
N ASP A 101 10.92 11.47 -5.26
CA ASP A 101 10.89 10.02 -5.46
C ASP A 101 11.39 9.29 -4.20
N ARG A 102 12.40 9.83 -3.53
CA ARG A 102 12.89 9.31 -2.24
C ARG A 102 11.82 9.37 -1.15
N VAL A 103 11.15 10.51 -0.97
CA VAL A 103 10.07 10.63 0.03
C VAL A 103 8.94 9.66 -0.27
N ALA A 104 8.53 9.54 -1.54
CA ALA A 104 7.50 8.60 -1.95
C ALA A 104 7.90 7.14 -1.64
N LEU A 105 9.14 6.75 -1.90
CA LEU A 105 9.67 5.42 -1.57
C LEU A 105 9.75 5.17 -0.07
N GLU A 106 10.12 6.17 0.73
CA GLU A 106 10.15 6.05 2.19
C GLU A 106 8.75 5.87 2.77
N GLU A 107 7.75 6.60 2.25
CA GLU A 107 6.34 6.41 2.63
C GLU A 107 5.82 5.03 2.23
N ASP A 108 6.11 4.57 1.01
CA ASP A 108 5.68 3.26 0.53
C ASP A 108 6.27 2.12 1.39
N ARG A 109 7.56 2.21 1.75
CA ARG A 109 8.19 1.28 2.68
C ARG A 109 7.50 1.24 4.04
N ARG A 110 7.20 2.41 4.62
CA ARG A 110 6.48 2.49 5.91
C ARG A 110 5.09 1.85 5.82
N ARG A 111 4.36 2.11 4.73
CA ARG A 111 3.04 1.48 4.50
C ARG A 111 3.14 -0.03 4.35
N ALA A 112 4.16 -0.52 3.64
CA ALA A 112 4.41 -1.96 3.49
C ALA A 112 4.74 -2.62 4.83
N GLU A 113 5.57 -1.98 5.67
CA GLU A 113 5.88 -2.46 7.02
C GLU A 113 4.63 -2.52 7.91
N GLN A 114 3.78 -1.48 7.89
CA GLN A 114 2.51 -1.46 8.62
C GLN A 114 1.56 -2.56 8.13
N THR A 115 1.36 -2.67 6.82
CA THR A 115 0.49 -3.70 6.23
C THR A 115 0.97 -5.10 6.58
N LYS A 116 2.28 -5.32 6.60
CA LYS A 116 2.87 -6.59 7.03
C LYS A 116 2.57 -6.87 8.50
N ALA A 117 2.77 -5.89 9.39
CA ALA A 117 2.48 -6.03 10.81
C ALA A 117 0.99 -6.31 11.07
N ASP A 118 0.09 -5.62 10.38
CA ASP A 118 -1.37 -5.84 10.47
C ASP A 118 -1.74 -7.25 9.99
N THR A 119 -1.12 -7.71 8.89
CA THR A 119 -1.35 -9.07 8.38
C THR A 119 -0.84 -10.13 9.37
N GLU A 120 0.34 -9.92 9.97
CA GLU A 120 0.88 -10.82 10.99
C GLU A 120 0.00 -10.84 12.25
N PHE A 121 -0.54 -9.67 12.64
CA PHE A 121 -1.47 -9.55 13.75
C PHE A 121 -2.77 -10.34 13.48
N LEU A 122 -3.40 -10.08 12.33
CA LEU A 122 -4.62 -10.78 11.92
C LEU A 122 -4.38 -12.30 11.78
N ALA A 123 -3.22 -12.73 11.28
CA ALA A 123 -2.88 -14.15 11.19
C ALA A 123 -2.75 -14.79 12.58
N ARG A 124 -2.14 -14.09 13.56
CA ARG A 124 -2.05 -14.56 14.95
C ARG A 124 -3.42 -14.61 15.63
N GLU A 125 -4.25 -13.59 15.44
CA GLU A 125 -5.61 -13.59 15.97
C GLU A 125 -6.46 -14.70 15.34
N LEU A 126 -6.36 -14.91 14.04
CA LEU A 126 -7.06 -16.01 13.36
C LEU A 126 -6.59 -17.38 13.86
N ALA A 127 -5.29 -17.56 14.11
CA ALA A 127 -4.75 -18.79 14.68
C ALA A 127 -5.28 -19.02 16.10
N ALA A 128 -5.31 -17.99 16.94
CA ALA A 128 -5.86 -18.06 18.30
C ALA A 128 -7.36 -18.37 18.28
N LEU A 129 -8.12 -17.69 17.41
CA LEU A 129 -9.55 -17.93 17.20
C LEU A 129 -9.80 -19.37 16.73
N ARG A 130 -8.98 -19.88 15.80
CA ARG A 130 -9.08 -21.26 15.31
C ARG A 130 -8.85 -22.28 16.43
N LEU A 131 -7.90 -22.04 17.32
CA LEU A 131 -7.65 -22.93 18.47
C LEU A 131 -8.83 -22.89 19.44
N ALA A 132 -9.32 -21.70 19.80
CA ALA A 132 -10.48 -21.54 20.68
C ALA A 132 -11.75 -22.19 20.11
N VAL A 133 -12.03 -22.01 18.82
CA VAL A 133 -13.16 -22.67 18.13
C VAL A 133 -12.93 -24.17 18.00
N GLY A 134 -11.68 -24.60 17.75
CA GLY A 134 -11.31 -26.02 17.68
C GLY A 134 -11.58 -26.77 19.00
N GLU A 135 -11.34 -26.13 20.14
CA GLU A 135 -11.65 -26.69 21.47
C GLU A 135 -13.16 -26.74 21.74
N VAL A 136 -13.91 -25.67 21.41
CA VAL A 136 -15.35 -25.57 21.70
C VAL A 136 -16.22 -26.39 20.72
N ALA A 137 -15.76 -26.61 19.49
CA ALA A 137 -16.46 -27.40 18.48
C ALA A 137 -15.90 -28.83 18.35
N THR A 138 -15.33 -29.39 19.44
CA THR A 138 -14.84 -30.77 19.35
C THR A 138 -16.04 -31.71 19.19
N ARG A 139 -15.92 -32.67 18.26
CA ARG A 139 -16.90 -33.75 18.00
C ARG A 139 -17.43 -34.36 19.29
N ASP A 140 -16.62 -34.48 20.33
CA ASP A 140 -16.98 -35.07 21.63
C ASP A 140 -17.85 -34.18 22.51
N TYR A 141 -17.80 -32.85 22.36
CA TYR A 141 -18.73 -31.93 23.02
C TYR A 141 -20.10 -32.00 22.33
N LEU A 142 -20.12 -31.91 20.99
CA LEU A 142 -21.34 -32.12 20.20
C LEU A 142 -21.95 -33.51 20.43
N ARG A 143 -21.11 -34.55 20.60
CA ARG A 143 -21.59 -35.91 20.91
C ARG A 143 -22.18 -36.01 22.32
N ARG A 144 -21.52 -35.39 23.31
CA ARG A 144 -22.04 -35.33 24.68
C ARG A 144 -23.36 -34.59 24.75
N GLU A 145 -23.47 -33.43 24.10
CA GLU A 145 -24.71 -32.67 24.10
C GLU A 145 -25.85 -33.41 23.38
N LEU A 146 -25.54 -34.11 22.28
CA LEU A 146 -26.51 -34.98 21.60
C LEU A 146 -26.91 -36.19 22.45
N GLU A 147 -25.98 -36.80 23.19
CA GLU A 147 -26.26 -37.90 24.11
C GLU A 147 -27.08 -37.45 25.32
N GLU A 148 -26.80 -36.27 25.87
CA GLU A 148 -27.56 -35.65 26.96
C GLU A 148 -28.99 -35.32 26.53
N ILE A 149 -29.16 -34.69 25.36
CA ILE A 149 -30.50 -34.44 24.78
C ILE A 149 -31.25 -35.75 24.54
N ARG A 150 -30.58 -36.79 24.01
CA ARG A 150 -31.18 -38.13 23.83
C ARG A 150 -31.65 -38.69 25.17
N HIS A 151 -30.82 -38.60 26.21
CA HIS A 151 -31.14 -39.12 27.53
C HIS A 151 -32.32 -38.37 28.18
N LEU A 152 -32.35 -37.04 28.06
CA LEU A 152 -33.46 -36.22 28.54
C LEU A 152 -34.79 -36.55 27.85
N ILE A 153 -34.78 -36.83 26.54
CA ILE A 153 -35.98 -37.27 25.81
C ILE A 153 -36.43 -38.67 26.26
N GLU A 154 -35.48 -39.57 26.54
CA GLU A 154 -35.74 -40.94 27.00
C GLU A 154 -36.23 -40.98 28.47
N GLU A 155 -35.83 -39.99 29.29
CA GLU A 155 -36.25 -39.82 30.69
C GLU A 155 -37.59 -39.08 30.86
N LEU A 156 -38.11 -38.40 29.83
CA LEU A 156 -39.46 -37.81 29.87
C LEU A 156 -40.50 -38.95 29.81
N PRO A 157 -41.17 -39.32 30.93
CA PRO A 157 -42.17 -40.37 30.92
C PRO A 157 -43.48 -39.77 30.46
N GLY A 158 -43.71 -39.78 29.15
CA GLY A 158 -44.96 -39.36 28.52
C GLY A 158 -45.79 -40.57 28.11
N GLY A 159 -46.54 -41.16 29.05
CA GLY A 159 -47.49 -42.21 28.73
C GLY A 159 -48.64 -41.72 27.84
N ALA A 160 -48.97 -42.49 26.81
CA ALA A 160 -50.33 -42.64 26.26
C ALA A 160 -50.36 -43.78 25.22
N GLY A 161 -51.04 -44.88 25.56
CA GLY A 161 -51.29 -46.00 24.64
C GLY A 161 -51.86 -47.25 25.29
N ARG A 162 -53.01 -47.11 25.96
CA ARG A 162 -53.90 -48.18 26.48
C ARG A 162 -54.48 -49.02 25.32
N ASP A 163 -54.56 -50.35 25.48
CA ASP A 163 -55.81 -51.12 25.28
C ASP A 163 -55.66 -52.53 25.92
N SER A 164 -56.26 -52.83 27.08
CA SER A 164 -57.63 -53.36 27.31
C SER A 164 -57.83 -54.82 26.90
N GLY A 165 -58.11 -55.70 27.87
CA GLY A 165 -58.63 -57.05 27.63
C GLY A 165 -58.49 -58.02 28.81
N GLU A 166 -59.37 -57.90 29.79
CA GLU A 166 -59.48 -58.76 30.99
C GLU A 166 -60.22 -60.12 30.70
N PRO A 167 -60.51 -61.03 31.65
CA PRO A 167 -60.08 -62.44 31.63
C PRO A 167 -61.23 -63.48 31.59
N SER A 168 -60.95 -64.77 31.30
CA SER A 168 -61.89 -65.87 31.63
C SER A 168 -61.27 -67.28 31.62
N LYS A 169 -61.67 -68.07 32.63
CA LYS A 169 -61.39 -69.49 32.88
C LYS A 169 -62.01 -70.42 31.83
N GLN A 170 -61.39 -71.58 31.57
CA GLN A 170 -61.96 -72.95 31.54
C GLN A 170 -61.02 -73.88 30.75
N ARG A 171 -60.41 -74.88 31.40
CA ARG A 171 -60.84 -76.30 31.49
C ARG A 171 -60.85 -77.05 30.15
N THR A 172 -60.05 -78.13 30.15
CA THR A 172 -60.30 -79.44 29.51
C THR A 172 -59.78 -79.66 28.09
N GLY A 173 -59.15 -80.83 27.89
CA GLY A 173 -59.08 -81.53 26.59
C GLY A 173 -57.68 -81.56 26.01
N GLU A 174 -56.81 -82.48 26.41
CA GLU A 174 -56.64 -83.79 25.77
C GLU A 174 -56.26 -83.78 24.27
N LYS A 175 -55.15 -84.48 24.02
CA LYS A 175 -54.82 -85.34 22.87
C LYS A 175 -54.12 -84.76 21.63
N LYS A 176 -53.04 -85.51 21.36
CA LYS A 176 -52.47 -85.98 20.09
C LYS A 176 -51.68 -84.94 19.30
N ALA A 177 -50.35 -85.03 19.31
CA ALA A 177 -49.51 -86.05 18.67
C ALA A 177 -49.18 -85.71 17.22
N LYS A 178 -47.93 -86.06 16.92
CA LYS A 178 -47.36 -86.46 15.63
C LYS A 178 -46.61 -85.28 14.93
N LYS A 179 -45.27 -85.30 14.99
CA LYS A 179 -44.33 -85.95 14.03
C LYS A 179 -44.21 -85.06 12.80
N SER A 180 -43.09 -84.87 12.12
CA SER A 180 -41.76 -85.48 12.05
C SER A 180 -40.98 -84.43 11.26
N GLY A 181 -39.73 -84.16 11.57
CA GLY A 181 -38.63 -84.96 11.02
C GLY A 181 -37.73 -84.02 10.22
#